data_AF-A0A835YHT2-F1
#
_entry.id   AF-A0A835YHT2-F1
#
_cell.length_a   1.000
_cell.length_b   1.000
_cell.length_c   1.000
_cell.angle_alpha   90.00
_cell.angle_beta   90.00
_cell.angle_gamma   90.00
#
_symmetry.space_group_name_H-M   'P 1'
#
loop_
_entity.id
_entity.type
_entity.pdbx_description
1 polymer ?
#
loop_
_entity_poly.entity_id
_entity_poly.type
_entity_poly.pdbx_seq_one_letter_code
_entity_poly.pdbx_strand_id
1 'polypeptide(L)'
;MSALRSALLPQRLPCRSFSRSRNAVAVAPGRHRLRTAALDPAASAGPQQAHPDAAATAPDHQLSPVAYTAACGRLQELLEQVSWESEDDMVRDELANQTPEMKLYLFCNIGSILAIGAFITCWITGENPLGGFGLHGSSLHAAMLGAMYGTPLVALSLLGRLRAAKQAVPVLEDLHECQRELIRPIVADLSLPQLLVLTSVTTIPCVMLLLPALHGTLVVGWQLLATDVLAPAGLHLPQLPVPVRKGLTIFMPAVASGWLAAWFAMRQIDVTDRQLLAIREALLSADRHFLHTAAEKAADRPELLNRTRPSPASEALAATSFASTGLAAASYGPGLEDEAEEAEASAPLRLLGAEMAQAFRQVSILWILSRRKAAELAYSSMGVSVVALVCIWFKAHDLAAPTVAAMAATLTELYMIQQDAPRKPTGGST
;
A
#
# COMPACT_ATOMS: atom_id res chain seq x y z
N MET A 1 -35.65 -16.64 -19.63
CA MET A 1 -34.35 -15.96 -19.38
C MET A 1 -34.45 -14.43 -19.17
N SER A 2 -35.65 -13.84 -19.09
CA SER A 2 -35.84 -12.40 -18.78
C SER A 2 -36.09 -12.08 -17.30
N ALA A 3 -36.31 -13.09 -16.44
CA ALA A 3 -36.64 -12.91 -15.02
C ALA A 3 -35.43 -12.92 -14.05
N LEU A 4 -34.21 -13.13 -14.55
CA LEU A 4 -32.97 -13.21 -13.74
C LEU A 4 -32.13 -11.91 -13.78
N ARG A 5 -32.59 -10.87 -14.48
CA ARG A 5 -31.89 -9.56 -14.57
C ARG A 5 -32.30 -8.54 -13.49
N SER A 6 -33.35 -8.81 -12.71
CA SER A 6 -33.87 -7.91 -11.69
C SER A 6 -33.31 -8.13 -10.28
N ALA A 7 -32.49 -9.15 -10.05
CA ALA A 7 -31.97 -9.52 -8.73
C ALA A 7 -30.53 -9.02 -8.42
N LEU A 8 -29.88 -8.30 -9.33
CA LEU A 8 -28.47 -7.86 -9.20
C LEU A 8 -28.28 -6.34 -9.35
N LEU A 9 -29.30 -5.54 -9.02
CA LEU A 9 -29.13 -4.09 -8.83
C LEU A 9 -28.85 -3.80 -7.35
N PRO A 10 -27.76 -3.10 -7.01
CA PRO A 10 -27.53 -2.66 -5.64
C PRO A 10 -28.63 -1.68 -5.25
N GLN A 11 -29.40 -2.02 -4.23
CA GLN A 11 -30.33 -1.08 -3.60
C GLN A 11 -29.50 0.12 -3.09
N ARG A 12 -29.69 1.28 -3.72
CA ARG A 12 -29.26 2.56 -3.16
C ARG A 12 -30.02 2.77 -1.86
N LEU A 13 -29.34 2.54 -0.73
CA LEU A 13 -29.87 2.91 0.57
C LEU A 13 -30.03 4.45 0.63
N PRO A 14 -31.11 4.96 1.25
CA PRO A 14 -31.32 6.39 1.38
C PRO A 14 -30.25 6.99 2.30
N CYS A 15 -29.56 8.03 1.79
CA CYS A 15 -28.71 8.90 2.59
C CYS A 15 -29.54 9.50 3.73
N ARG A 16 -29.43 8.92 4.93
CA ARG A 16 -29.91 9.55 6.16
C ARG A 16 -29.00 10.74 6.44
N SER A 17 -29.53 11.94 6.32
CA SER A 17 -28.93 13.17 6.83
C SER A 17 -28.80 13.05 8.35
N PHE A 18 -27.62 12.66 8.84
CA PHE A 18 -27.31 12.73 10.26
C PHE A 18 -26.92 14.16 10.61
N SER A 19 -27.70 14.74 11.52
CA SER A 19 -27.51 16.11 11.99
C SER A 19 -26.17 16.24 12.72
N ARG A 20 -25.49 17.31 12.37
CA ARG A 20 -24.15 17.72 12.80
C ARG A 20 -24.15 18.03 14.30
N SER A 21 -23.76 17.06 15.13
CA SER A 21 -23.38 17.33 16.53
C SER A 21 -21.93 17.78 16.55
N ARG A 22 -21.72 19.09 16.73
CA ARG A 22 -20.42 19.69 17.04
C ARG A 22 -20.03 19.27 18.45
N ASN A 23 -19.28 18.17 18.58
CA ASN A 23 -18.45 17.97 19.76
C ASN A 23 -17.00 18.22 19.32
N ALA A 24 -16.47 19.36 19.79
CA ALA A 24 -15.05 19.64 19.75
C ALA A 24 -14.33 18.57 20.58
N VAL A 25 -13.74 17.59 19.90
CA VAL A 25 -12.84 16.63 20.53
C VAL A 25 -11.54 17.37 20.78
N ALA A 26 -11.30 17.70 22.05
CA ALA A 26 -10.00 18.13 22.53
C ALA A 26 -8.99 17.01 22.25
N VAL A 27 -8.13 17.22 21.25
CA VAL A 27 -7.00 16.35 20.95
C VAL A 27 -6.06 16.37 22.15
N ALA A 28 -6.07 15.33 22.96
CA ALA A 28 -5.10 15.14 24.02
C ALA A 28 -3.71 14.89 23.41
N PRO A 29 -2.64 15.52 23.90
CA PRO A 29 -1.30 15.28 23.37
C PRO A 29 -0.81 13.89 23.78
N GLY A 30 -0.80 12.96 22.82
CA GLY A 30 -0.17 11.65 22.95
C GLY A 30 1.33 11.81 23.24
N ARG A 31 1.75 11.41 24.44
CA ARG A 31 3.16 11.38 24.86
C ARG A 31 3.89 10.22 24.16
N HIS A 32 4.40 10.45 22.95
CA HIS A 32 5.46 9.59 22.41
C HIS A 32 6.81 10.00 23.00
N ARG A 33 7.37 9.14 23.87
CA ARG A 33 8.76 9.21 24.31
C ARG A 33 9.65 8.96 23.09
N LEU A 34 10.11 10.05 22.46
CA LEU A 34 11.25 10.04 21.55
C LEU A 34 12.49 9.59 22.34
N ARG A 35 12.90 8.35 22.12
CA ARG A 35 14.20 7.84 22.57
C ARG A 35 15.25 8.47 21.64
N THR A 36 15.82 9.59 22.07
CA THR A 36 16.95 10.23 21.41
C THR A 36 18.14 9.28 21.42
N ALA A 37 18.49 8.75 20.24
CA ALA A 37 19.80 8.16 20.04
C ALA A 37 20.81 9.30 20.04
N ALA A 38 21.56 9.42 21.13
CA ALA A 38 22.75 10.24 21.20
C ALA A 38 23.80 9.64 20.26
N LEU A 39 24.16 10.39 19.21
CA LEU A 39 25.35 10.17 18.42
C LEU A 39 26.20 11.43 18.57
N ASP A 40 27.32 11.28 19.27
CA ASP A 40 28.37 12.28 19.45
C ASP A 40 28.96 12.72 18.10
N PRO A 41 29.34 14.00 17.94
CA PRO A 41 30.14 14.47 16.84
C PRO A 41 31.63 14.47 17.23
N ALA A 42 32.45 13.66 16.57
CA ALA A 42 33.90 13.78 16.64
C ALA A 42 34.47 14.16 15.25
N ALA A 43 34.83 15.44 15.16
CA ALA A 43 36.00 16.00 14.47
C ALA A 43 36.33 15.58 13.02
N SER A 44 36.24 16.55 12.12
CA SER A 44 37.36 16.90 11.23
C SER A 44 37.18 18.31 10.67
N ALA A 45 37.86 19.28 11.32
CA ALA A 45 38.03 20.62 10.80
C ALA A 45 39.12 20.61 9.72
N GLY A 46 38.75 20.85 8.48
CA GLY A 46 39.67 21.12 7.36
C GLY A 46 39.61 22.61 6.98
N PRO A 47 40.72 23.23 6.54
CA PRO A 47 40.75 24.65 6.22
C PRO A 47 40.01 24.96 4.91
N GLN A 48 39.11 25.94 5.00
CA GLN A 48 38.30 26.49 3.91
C GLN A 48 39.18 27.29 2.92
N GLN A 49 39.33 26.77 1.70
CA GLN A 49 39.81 27.54 0.55
C GLN A 49 38.64 28.30 -0.08
N ALA A 50 38.77 29.63 -0.15
CA ALA A 50 37.80 30.53 -0.74
C ALA A 50 37.88 30.47 -2.28
N HIS A 51 36.80 30.04 -2.93
CA HIS A 51 36.60 30.17 -4.36
C HIS A 51 35.37 31.08 -4.60
N PRO A 52 35.50 32.24 -5.26
CA PRO A 52 34.37 33.04 -5.70
C PRO A 52 33.88 32.54 -7.06
N ASP A 53 32.59 32.76 -7.34
CA ASP A 53 31.83 32.38 -8.55
C ASP A 53 31.17 30.99 -8.52
N ALA A 54 30.30 30.80 -7.52
CA ALA A 54 29.28 29.75 -7.55
C ALA A 54 27.92 30.35 -7.89
N ALA A 55 27.38 29.98 -9.06
CA ALA A 55 25.96 30.08 -9.35
C ALA A 55 25.18 29.53 -8.15
N ALA A 56 24.15 30.25 -7.71
CA ALA A 56 23.33 29.91 -6.56
C ALA A 56 22.63 28.55 -6.72
N THR A 57 23.37 27.46 -6.47
CA THR A 57 22.79 26.17 -6.11
C THR A 57 21.99 26.41 -4.86
N ALA A 58 20.66 26.35 -4.99
CA ALA A 58 19.74 26.41 -3.87
C ALA A 58 20.26 25.49 -2.77
N PRO A 59 20.30 25.93 -1.50
CA PRO A 59 20.80 25.10 -0.42
C PRO A 59 19.95 23.83 -0.38
N ASP A 60 20.56 22.69 -0.70
CA ASP A 60 19.95 21.37 -0.57
C ASP A 60 19.54 21.19 0.88
N HIS A 61 18.29 21.56 1.20
CA HIS A 61 17.64 21.24 2.46
C HIS A 61 17.37 19.74 2.41
N GLN A 62 18.42 18.95 2.61
CA GLN A 62 18.31 17.52 2.87
C GLN A 62 17.56 17.39 4.18
N LEU A 63 16.23 17.28 4.09
CA LEU A 63 15.39 16.88 5.21
C LEU A 63 16.02 15.64 5.81
N SER A 64 16.38 15.72 7.09
CA SER A 64 16.84 14.54 7.82
C SER A 64 15.84 13.40 7.58
N PRO A 65 16.30 12.22 7.15
CA PRO A 65 15.41 11.11 6.80
C PRO A 65 14.45 10.77 7.95
N VAL A 66 14.88 11.00 9.19
CA VAL A 66 14.08 10.81 10.41
C VAL A 66 12.90 11.79 10.52
N ALA A 67 13.09 13.05 10.13
CA ALA A 67 12.02 14.05 10.18
C ALA A 67 10.96 13.77 9.10
N TYR A 68 11.41 13.34 7.92
CA TYR A 68 10.53 12.94 6.83
C TYR A 68 9.69 11.72 7.19
N THR A 69 10.29 10.65 7.71
CA THR A 69 9.55 9.44 8.10
C THR A 69 8.54 9.73 9.21
N ALA A 70 8.89 10.58 10.18
CA ALA A 70 7.95 11.02 11.21
C ALA A 70 6.78 11.84 10.64
N ALA A 71 7.04 12.72 9.66
CA ALA A 71 6.00 13.50 8.99
C ALA A 71 5.07 12.61 8.15
N CYS A 72 5.60 11.62 7.45
CA CYS A 72 4.83 10.62 6.72
C CYS A 72 3.97 9.77 7.65
N GLY A 73 4.51 9.29 8.77
CA GLY A 73 3.74 8.54 9.77
C GLY A 73 2.59 9.36 10.34
N ARG A 74 2.82 10.66 10.62
CA ARG A 74 1.77 11.55 11.08
C ARG A 74 0.72 11.85 10.00
N LEU A 75 1.15 12.03 8.76
CA LEU A 75 0.21 12.20 7.63
C LEU A 75 -0.64 10.94 7.47
N GLN A 76 -0.04 9.76 7.55
CA GLN A 76 -0.75 8.48 7.51
C GLN A 76 -1.77 8.37 8.64
N GLU A 77 -1.39 8.65 9.89
CA GLU A 77 -2.31 8.65 11.03
C GLU A 77 -3.48 9.63 10.83
N LEU A 78 -3.21 10.82 10.28
CA LEU A 78 -4.27 11.79 9.95
C LEU A 78 -5.16 11.31 8.80
N LEU A 79 -4.60 10.63 7.79
CA LEU A 79 -5.37 10.08 6.68
C LEU A 79 -6.19 8.87 7.10
N GLU A 80 -5.67 8.06 8.01
CA GLU A 80 -6.41 7.02 8.71
C GLU A 80 -7.55 7.68 9.48
N GLN A 81 -7.30 8.74 10.27
CA GLN A 81 -8.32 9.57 10.95
C GLN A 81 -9.41 10.15 10.05
N VAL A 82 -9.04 10.70 8.90
CA VAL A 82 -10.03 11.21 7.93
C VAL A 82 -10.76 10.06 7.26
N SER A 83 -10.11 8.89 7.13
CA SER A 83 -10.78 7.67 6.76
C SER A 83 -11.59 7.05 7.90
N TRP A 84 -11.95 7.75 8.98
CA TRP A 84 -12.80 7.19 10.08
C TRP A 84 -14.27 6.93 9.73
N GLU A 85 -14.57 6.78 8.44
CA GLU A 85 -15.72 6.03 7.93
C GLU A 85 -15.29 4.77 7.13
N SER A 86 -14.03 4.35 7.23
CA SER A 86 -13.53 3.14 6.60
C SER A 86 -14.00 1.98 7.47
N GLU A 87 -15.03 1.31 6.97
CA GLU A 87 -15.49 0.03 7.46
C GLU A 87 -14.31 -0.95 7.65
N ASP A 88 -13.22 -0.77 6.90
CA ASP A 88 -11.99 -1.55 6.97
C ASP A 88 -11.26 -1.45 8.31
N ASP A 89 -11.11 -0.25 8.90
CA ASP A 89 -10.41 -0.11 10.19
C ASP A 89 -11.25 -0.68 11.33
N MET A 90 -12.57 -0.48 11.28
CA MET A 90 -13.50 -1.13 12.21
C MET A 90 -13.41 -2.65 12.10
N VAL A 91 -13.34 -3.20 10.87
CA VAL A 91 -13.18 -4.64 10.64
C VAL A 91 -11.82 -5.12 11.14
N ARG A 92 -10.73 -4.35 10.97
CA ARG A 92 -9.40 -4.69 11.47
C ARG A 92 -9.34 -4.70 12.99
N ASP A 93 -9.92 -3.70 13.65
CA ASP A 93 -9.98 -3.61 15.11
C ASP A 93 -10.86 -4.71 15.69
N GLU A 94 -12.02 -4.95 15.10
CA GLU A 94 -12.88 -6.07 15.46
C GLU A 94 -12.11 -7.39 15.32
N LEU A 95 -11.48 -7.62 14.17
CA LEU A 95 -10.68 -8.83 13.92
C LEU A 95 -9.49 -8.94 14.87
N ALA A 96 -8.84 -7.85 15.24
CA ALA A 96 -7.73 -7.84 16.19
C ALA A 96 -8.19 -8.28 17.59
N ASN A 97 -9.42 -7.90 17.98
CA ASN A 97 -10.03 -8.22 19.28
C ASN A 97 -10.67 -9.61 19.33
N GLN A 98 -10.87 -10.28 18.19
CA GLN A 98 -11.42 -11.63 18.14
C GLN A 98 -10.47 -12.70 18.70
N THR A 99 -11.05 -13.78 19.23
CA THR A 99 -10.27 -14.96 19.66
C THR A 99 -9.59 -15.62 18.46
N PRO A 100 -8.42 -16.26 18.64
CA PRO A 100 -7.70 -16.91 17.54
C PRO A 100 -8.54 -17.96 16.81
N GLU A 101 -9.42 -18.66 17.54
CA GLU A 101 -10.36 -19.64 16.99
C GLU A 101 -11.38 -18.99 16.05
N MET A 102 -11.94 -17.84 16.44
CA MET A 102 -12.89 -17.11 15.60
C MET A 102 -12.21 -16.55 14.35
N LYS A 103 -10.97 -16.06 14.46
CA LYS A 103 -10.16 -15.66 13.29
C LYS A 103 -10.03 -16.83 12.32
N LEU A 104 -9.59 -18.00 12.79
CA LEU A 104 -9.45 -19.19 11.96
C LEU A 104 -10.78 -19.62 11.33
N TYR A 105 -11.88 -19.57 12.08
CA TYR A 105 -13.20 -19.88 11.55
C TYR A 105 -13.62 -18.93 10.41
N LEU A 106 -13.39 -17.61 10.58
CA LEU A 106 -13.66 -16.62 9.53
C LEU A 106 -12.86 -16.92 8.25
N PHE A 107 -11.55 -17.15 8.38
CA PHE A 107 -10.71 -17.50 7.24
C PHE A 107 -11.07 -18.86 6.64
N CYS A 108 -11.52 -19.82 7.44
CA CYS A 108 -12.05 -21.10 6.97
C CYS A 108 -13.29 -20.92 6.08
N ASN A 109 -14.20 -20.04 6.47
CA ASN A 109 -15.37 -19.71 5.65
C ASN A 109 -14.97 -19.02 4.34
N ILE A 110 -14.08 -18.02 4.40
CA ILE A 110 -13.57 -17.33 3.20
C ILE A 110 -12.88 -18.32 2.27
N GLY A 111 -11.97 -19.16 2.79
CA GLY A 111 -11.28 -20.19 2.04
C GLY A 111 -12.24 -21.22 1.42
N SER A 112 -13.29 -21.61 2.15
CA SER A 112 -14.32 -22.52 1.64
C SER A 112 -15.11 -21.91 0.49
N ILE A 113 -15.50 -20.62 0.58
CA ILE A 113 -16.18 -19.90 -0.50
C ILE A 113 -15.29 -19.83 -1.74
N LEU A 114 -14.00 -19.51 -1.57
CA LEU A 114 -13.03 -19.48 -2.66
C LEU A 114 -12.85 -20.87 -3.31
N ALA A 115 -12.77 -21.93 -2.50
CA ALA A 115 -12.64 -23.30 -2.98
C ALA A 115 -13.88 -23.74 -3.76
N ILE A 116 -15.09 -23.41 -3.28
CA ILE A 116 -16.35 -23.67 -3.99
C ILE A 116 -16.36 -22.90 -5.32
N GLY A 117 -15.97 -21.62 -5.32
CA GLY A 117 -15.87 -20.81 -6.53
C GLY A 117 -14.90 -21.40 -7.56
N ALA A 118 -13.73 -21.84 -7.11
CA ALA A 118 -12.75 -22.53 -7.94
C ALA A 118 -13.32 -23.84 -8.51
N PHE A 119 -14.00 -24.64 -7.69
CA PHE A 119 -14.60 -25.92 -8.10
C PHE A 119 -15.70 -25.72 -9.14
N ILE A 120 -16.60 -24.76 -8.93
CA ILE A 120 -17.67 -24.42 -9.89
C ILE A 120 -17.05 -23.96 -11.21
N THR A 121 -16.01 -23.12 -11.15
CA THR A 121 -15.32 -22.62 -12.35
C THR A 121 -14.64 -23.75 -13.12
N CYS A 122 -13.95 -24.65 -12.43
CA CYS A 122 -13.34 -25.83 -13.04
C CYS A 122 -14.41 -26.76 -13.65
N TRP A 123 -15.52 -26.97 -12.95
CA TRP A 123 -16.63 -27.78 -13.46
C TRP A 123 -17.23 -27.19 -14.74
N ILE A 124 -17.49 -25.88 -14.78
CA ILE A 124 -18.02 -25.19 -15.98
C ILE A 124 -17.04 -25.29 -17.16
N THR A 125 -15.73 -25.24 -16.87
CA THR A 125 -14.67 -25.24 -17.90
C THR A 125 -14.21 -26.64 -18.30
N GLY A 126 -14.66 -27.69 -17.60
CA GLY A 126 -14.24 -29.07 -17.82
C GLY A 126 -12.84 -29.41 -17.29
N GLU A 127 -12.24 -28.52 -16.50
CA GLU A 127 -10.93 -28.75 -15.87
C GLU A 127 -11.07 -29.55 -14.58
N ASN A 128 -10.01 -30.30 -14.22
CA ASN A 128 -9.96 -30.98 -12.93
C ASN A 128 -9.62 -29.98 -11.82
N PRO A 129 -10.52 -29.70 -10.86
CA PRO A 129 -10.30 -28.71 -9.81
C PRO A 129 -9.12 -29.04 -8.90
N LEU A 130 -8.80 -30.33 -8.74
CA LEU A 130 -7.67 -30.79 -7.94
C LEU A 130 -6.36 -30.77 -8.71
N GLY A 131 -6.38 -30.62 -10.04
CA GLY A 131 -5.17 -30.50 -10.86
C GLY A 131 -4.16 -31.64 -10.67
N GLY A 132 -4.63 -32.86 -10.37
CA GLY A 132 -3.79 -34.03 -10.08
C GLY A 132 -3.56 -34.33 -8.59
N PHE A 133 -3.96 -33.43 -7.67
CA PHE A 133 -3.80 -33.61 -6.23
C PHE A 133 -4.58 -34.83 -5.72
N GLY A 134 -3.87 -35.78 -5.11
CA GLY A 134 -4.48 -36.95 -4.47
C GLY A 134 -3.62 -37.53 -3.34
N LEU A 135 -4.15 -38.53 -2.63
CA LEU A 135 -3.44 -39.24 -1.56
C LEU A 135 -2.54 -40.36 -2.10
N HIS A 136 -1.79 -40.08 -3.17
CA HIS A 136 -0.91 -41.04 -3.83
C HIS A 136 0.55 -40.69 -3.59
N GLY A 137 1.44 -41.68 -3.69
CA GLY A 137 2.89 -41.46 -3.58
C GLY A 137 3.43 -40.46 -4.63
N SER A 138 2.78 -40.35 -5.79
CA SER A 138 3.10 -39.35 -6.82
C SER A 138 2.90 -37.91 -6.32
N SER A 139 1.83 -37.64 -5.58
CA SER A 139 1.54 -36.32 -5.03
C SER A 139 2.49 -35.96 -3.88
N LEU A 140 2.92 -36.95 -3.10
CA LEU A 140 4.00 -36.74 -2.11
C LEU A 140 5.32 -36.37 -2.79
N HIS A 141 5.67 -37.06 -3.90
CA HIS A 141 6.84 -36.71 -4.68
C HIS A 141 6.74 -35.32 -5.31
N ALA A 142 5.57 -34.97 -5.86
CA ALA A 142 5.30 -33.64 -6.38
C ALA A 142 5.38 -32.57 -5.27
N ALA A 143 4.85 -32.83 -4.08
CA ALA A 143 5.00 -31.96 -2.91
C ALA A 143 6.48 -31.72 -2.56
N MET A 144 7.31 -32.76 -2.59
CA MET A 144 8.76 -32.63 -2.38
C MET A 144 9.43 -31.77 -3.46
N LEU A 145 9.07 -31.97 -4.74
CA LEU A 145 9.53 -31.09 -5.83
C LEU A 145 9.08 -29.66 -5.60
N GLY A 146 7.83 -29.45 -5.17
CA GLY A 146 7.29 -28.15 -4.79
C GLY A 146 8.10 -27.47 -3.69
N ALA A 147 8.45 -28.20 -2.63
CA ALA A 147 9.31 -27.68 -1.57
C ALA A 147 10.69 -27.25 -2.10
N MET A 148 11.30 -28.05 -2.99
CA MET A 148 12.60 -27.70 -3.60
C MET A 148 12.49 -26.49 -4.54
N TYR A 149 11.53 -26.49 -5.45
CA TYR A 149 11.33 -25.37 -6.39
C TYR A 149 10.77 -24.11 -5.72
N GLY A 150 10.17 -24.23 -4.54
CA GLY A 150 9.72 -23.11 -3.71
C GLY A 150 10.84 -22.44 -2.91
N THR A 151 12.01 -23.07 -2.79
CA THR A 151 13.15 -22.49 -2.04
C THR A 151 13.56 -21.09 -2.52
N PRO A 152 13.57 -20.75 -3.83
CA PRO A 152 13.91 -19.40 -4.26
C PRO A 152 12.86 -18.36 -3.83
N LEU A 153 11.58 -18.75 -3.76
CA LEU A 153 10.51 -17.85 -3.29
C LEU A 153 10.67 -17.54 -1.80
N VAL A 154 10.94 -18.57 -1.00
CA VAL A 154 11.24 -18.43 0.44
C VAL A 154 12.52 -17.60 0.63
N ALA A 155 13.57 -17.86 -0.15
CA ALA A 155 14.81 -17.10 -0.08
C ALA A 155 14.60 -15.63 -0.44
N LEU A 156 13.84 -15.32 -1.50
CA LEU A 156 13.52 -13.94 -1.88
C LEU A 156 12.77 -13.20 -0.78
N SER A 157 11.80 -13.85 -0.14
CA SER A 157 11.08 -13.35 1.03
C SER A 157 12.04 -13.00 2.19
N LEU A 158 12.92 -13.93 2.57
CA LEU A 158 13.88 -13.73 3.64
C LEU A 158 14.92 -12.65 3.30
N LEU A 159 15.44 -12.66 2.08
CA LEU A 159 16.42 -11.70 1.58
C LEU A 159 15.83 -10.29 1.52
N GLY A 160 14.57 -10.14 1.12
CA GLY A 160 13.88 -8.86 1.11
C GLY A 160 13.78 -8.21 2.50
N ARG A 161 13.74 -9.02 3.56
CA ARG A 161 13.67 -8.53 4.94
C ARG A 161 15.03 -8.14 5.53
N LEU A 162 16.14 -8.47 4.89
CA LEU A 162 17.47 -8.10 5.36
C LEU A 162 17.65 -6.58 5.39
N ARG A 163 18.36 -6.08 6.41
CA ARG A 163 18.68 -4.64 6.54
C ARG A 163 19.42 -4.09 5.32
N ALA A 164 20.32 -4.88 4.74
CA ALA A 164 21.04 -4.49 3.53
C ALA A 164 20.11 -4.28 2.33
N ALA A 165 19.09 -5.13 2.16
CA ALA A 165 18.10 -4.99 1.09
C ALA A 165 17.22 -3.75 1.31
N LYS A 166 16.77 -3.50 2.56
CA LYS A 166 16.00 -2.29 2.92
C LYS A 166 16.80 -1.00 2.72
N GLN A 167 18.09 -1.01 3.03
CA GLN A 167 18.97 0.14 2.79
C GLN A 167 19.20 0.41 1.28
N ALA A 168 19.29 -0.65 0.47
CA ALA A 168 19.45 -0.53 -0.98
C ALA A 168 18.15 -0.09 -1.67
N VAL A 169 17.00 -0.55 -1.16
CA VAL A 169 15.67 -0.27 -1.72
C VAL A 169 14.75 0.18 -0.59
N PRO A 170 14.70 1.48 -0.23
CA PRO A 170 13.92 1.97 0.90
C PRO A 170 12.41 1.73 0.74
N VAL A 171 11.91 1.69 -0.50
CA VAL A 171 10.51 1.34 -0.83
C VAL A 171 10.13 -0.06 -0.31
N LEU A 172 11.10 -0.96 -0.15
CA LEU A 172 10.87 -2.30 0.38
C LEU A 172 10.54 -2.27 1.89
N GLU A 173 11.02 -1.27 2.63
CA GLU A 173 10.63 -1.06 4.02
C GLU A 173 9.18 -0.60 4.10
N ASP A 174 8.79 0.38 3.29
CA ASP A 174 7.40 0.84 3.18
C ASP A 174 6.47 -0.31 2.80
N LEU A 175 6.83 -1.13 1.81
CA LEU A 175 6.06 -2.31 1.40
C LEU A 175 5.85 -3.29 2.56
N HIS A 176 6.91 -3.64 3.29
CA HIS A 176 6.82 -4.57 4.41
C HIS A 176 6.03 -3.99 5.58
N GLU A 177 6.11 -2.67 5.83
CA GLU A 177 5.29 -2.02 6.86
C GLU A 177 3.81 -2.08 6.49
N CYS A 178 3.46 -1.77 5.22
CA CYS A 178 2.09 -1.90 4.72
C CYS A 178 1.56 -3.34 4.87
N GLN A 179 2.35 -4.33 4.46
CA GLN A 179 1.98 -5.74 4.60
C GLN A 179 1.82 -6.15 6.06
N ARG A 180 2.72 -5.66 6.94
CA ARG A 180 2.63 -5.90 8.37
C ARG A 180 1.36 -5.29 8.96
N GLU A 181 1.05 -4.03 8.67
CA GLU A 181 -0.16 -3.35 9.13
C GLU A 181 -1.42 -4.14 8.74
N LEU A 182 -1.49 -4.61 7.49
CA LEU A 182 -2.62 -5.40 6.97
C LEU A 182 -2.73 -6.79 7.62
N ILE A 183 -1.62 -7.49 7.80
CA ILE A 183 -1.61 -8.90 8.21
C ILE A 183 -1.58 -9.06 9.72
N ARG A 184 -1.00 -8.10 10.45
CA ARG A 184 -0.86 -8.15 11.91
C ARG A 184 -2.16 -8.44 12.68
N PRO A 185 -3.31 -7.79 12.42
CA PRO A 185 -4.55 -8.11 13.15
C PRO A 185 -4.99 -9.57 12.96
N ILE A 186 -4.65 -10.16 11.81
CA ILE A 186 -4.96 -11.56 11.46
C ILE A 186 -4.06 -12.52 12.25
N VAL A 187 -2.74 -12.30 12.24
CA VAL A 187 -1.77 -13.24 12.82
C VAL A 187 -1.47 -13.02 14.29
N ALA A 188 -1.88 -11.88 14.85
CA ALA A 188 -1.71 -11.60 16.27
C ALA A 188 -2.35 -12.70 17.12
N ASP A 189 -1.59 -13.18 18.10
CA ASP A 189 -1.97 -14.20 19.09
C ASP A 189 -2.21 -15.62 18.53
N LEU A 190 -1.86 -15.89 17.26
CA LEU A 190 -1.90 -17.25 16.72
C LEU A 190 -0.66 -18.07 17.12
N SER A 191 -0.87 -19.30 17.56
CA SER A 191 0.22 -20.27 17.71
C SER A 191 0.73 -20.75 16.34
N LEU A 192 1.96 -21.29 16.27
CA LEU A 192 2.52 -21.85 15.03
C LEU A 192 1.61 -22.87 14.31
N PRO A 193 0.97 -23.86 14.98
CA PRO A 193 0.05 -24.77 14.30
C PRO A 193 -1.19 -24.04 13.77
N GLN A 194 -1.70 -23.03 14.47
CA GLN A 194 -2.80 -22.20 13.99
C GLN A 194 -2.39 -21.37 12.78
N LEU A 195 -1.16 -20.86 12.74
CA LEU A 195 -0.60 -20.18 11.57
C LEU A 195 -0.52 -21.11 10.36
N LEU A 196 -0.12 -22.36 10.57
CA LEU A 196 -0.10 -23.39 9.52
C LEU A 196 -1.52 -23.69 9.01
N VAL A 197 -2.50 -23.80 9.91
CA VAL A 197 -3.92 -23.96 9.52
C VAL A 197 -4.39 -22.76 8.71
N LEU A 198 -4.19 -21.53 9.20
CA LEU A 198 -4.52 -20.29 8.49
C LEU A 198 -3.88 -20.25 7.09
N THR A 199 -2.60 -20.61 7.00
CA THR A 199 -1.86 -20.68 5.75
C THR A 199 -2.50 -21.69 4.80
N SER A 200 -2.78 -22.91 5.27
CA SER A 200 -3.39 -23.95 4.43
C SER A 200 -4.76 -23.54 3.88
N VAL A 201 -5.61 -22.98 4.73
CA VAL A 201 -6.97 -22.55 4.42
C VAL A 201 -7.02 -21.37 3.45
N THR A 202 -6.02 -20.50 3.45
CA THR A 202 -5.96 -19.35 2.54
C THR A 202 -5.22 -19.69 1.25
N THR A 203 -4.11 -20.42 1.32
CA THR A 203 -3.28 -20.73 0.15
C THR A 203 -3.87 -21.78 -0.76
N ILE A 204 -4.39 -22.90 -0.23
CA ILE A 204 -4.92 -24.00 -1.07
C ILE A 204 -6.05 -23.49 -1.98
N PRO A 205 -7.09 -22.80 -1.46
CA PRO A 205 -8.15 -22.28 -2.32
C PRO A 205 -7.66 -21.23 -3.32
N CYS A 206 -6.73 -20.35 -2.92
CA CYS A 206 -6.15 -19.36 -3.82
C CYS A 206 -5.36 -20.02 -4.95
N VAL A 207 -4.59 -21.08 -4.68
CA VAL A 207 -3.85 -21.84 -5.69
C VAL A 207 -4.83 -22.57 -6.62
N MET A 208 -5.90 -23.18 -6.10
CA MET A 208 -6.95 -23.79 -6.93
C MET A 208 -7.66 -22.76 -7.83
N LEU A 209 -7.91 -21.55 -7.32
CA LEU A 209 -8.55 -20.49 -8.09
C LEU A 209 -7.62 -19.92 -9.17
N LEU A 210 -6.35 -19.68 -8.82
CA LEU A 210 -5.40 -19.02 -9.72
C LEU A 210 -4.82 -19.97 -10.78
N LEU A 211 -4.72 -21.28 -10.52
CA LEU A 211 -4.11 -22.24 -11.44
C LEU A 211 -5.17 -22.96 -12.29
N PRO A 212 -5.85 -24.03 -11.81
CA PRO A 212 -6.76 -24.79 -12.67
C PRO A 212 -8.00 -24.00 -13.09
N ALA A 213 -8.61 -23.21 -12.19
CA ALA A 213 -9.81 -22.46 -12.55
C ALA A 213 -9.52 -21.36 -13.59
N LEU A 214 -8.45 -20.57 -13.41
CA LEU A 214 -8.08 -19.56 -14.41
C LEU A 214 -7.58 -20.17 -15.72
N HIS A 215 -6.86 -21.29 -15.66
CA HIS A 215 -6.47 -22.03 -16.87
C HIS A 215 -7.72 -22.40 -17.68
N GLY A 216 -8.70 -23.04 -17.06
CA GLY A 216 -9.94 -23.44 -17.72
C GLY A 216 -10.69 -22.28 -18.33
N THR A 217 -10.83 -21.15 -17.61
CA THR A 217 -11.55 -19.99 -18.14
C THR A 217 -10.86 -19.36 -19.33
N LEU A 218 -9.53 -19.33 -19.35
CA LEU A 218 -8.76 -18.82 -20.48
C LEU A 218 -8.83 -19.76 -21.68
N VAL A 219 -8.80 -21.08 -21.47
CA VAL A 219 -8.96 -22.06 -22.56
C VAL A 219 -10.34 -21.92 -23.19
N VAL A 220 -11.41 -21.89 -22.39
CA VAL A 220 -12.78 -21.72 -22.88
C VAL A 220 -12.98 -20.35 -23.53
N GLY A 221 -12.48 -19.27 -22.89
CA GLY A 221 -12.56 -17.91 -23.43
C GLY A 221 -11.83 -17.78 -24.77
N TRP A 222 -10.67 -18.41 -24.92
CA TRP A 222 -9.95 -18.46 -26.19
C TRP A 222 -10.71 -19.24 -27.27
N GLN A 223 -11.33 -20.37 -26.91
CA GLN A 223 -12.15 -21.14 -27.83
C GLN A 223 -13.35 -20.33 -28.33
N LEU A 224 -14.08 -19.67 -27.42
CA LEU A 224 -15.21 -18.79 -27.77
C LEU A 224 -14.77 -17.62 -28.66
N LEU A 225 -13.65 -16.97 -28.34
CA LEU A 225 -13.11 -15.91 -29.19
C LEU A 225 -12.76 -16.42 -30.59
N ALA A 226 -12.16 -17.61 -30.69
CA ALA A 226 -11.79 -18.22 -31.96
C ALA A 226 -13.00 -18.64 -32.80
N THR A 227 -14.02 -19.27 -32.19
CA THR A 227 -15.18 -19.80 -32.91
C THR A 227 -16.24 -18.75 -33.19
N ASP A 228 -16.52 -17.86 -32.25
CA ASP A 228 -17.71 -17.01 -32.30
C ASP A 228 -17.38 -15.59 -32.79
N VAL A 229 -16.14 -15.13 -32.63
CA VAL A 229 -15.73 -13.78 -33.03
C VAL A 229 -14.85 -13.80 -34.27
N LEU A 230 -13.79 -14.63 -34.27
CA LEU A 230 -12.80 -14.62 -35.35
C LEU A 230 -13.25 -15.40 -36.59
N ALA A 231 -13.86 -16.58 -36.41
CA ALA A 231 -14.32 -17.38 -37.56
C ALA A 231 -15.40 -16.67 -38.40
N PRO A 232 -16.43 -16.02 -37.82
CA PRO A 232 -17.42 -15.27 -38.61
C PRO A 232 -16.84 -14.03 -39.28
N ALA A 233 -15.79 -13.44 -38.71
CA ALA A 233 -15.06 -12.33 -39.32
C ALA A 233 -14.15 -12.75 -40.49
N GLY A 234 -14.08 -14.05 -40.82
CA GLY A 234 -13.18 -14.60 -41.83
C GLY A 234 -11.70 -14.59 -41.43
N LEU A 235 -11.39 -14.16 -40.19
CA LEU A 235 -10.06 -14.10 -39.63
C LEU A 235 -9.67 -15.49 -39.12
N HIS A 236 -9.13 -16.29 -40.03
CA HIS A 236 -8.53 -17.57 -39.65
C HIS A 236 -7.19 -17.29 -38.96
N LEU A 237 -7.10 -17.60 -37.67
CA LEU A 237 -5.84 -17.51 -36.94
C LEU A 237 -4.79 -18.36 -37.67
N PRO A 238 -3.57 -17.83 -37.92
CA PRO A 238 -2.51 -18.61 -38.55
C PRO A 238 -2.30 -19.89 -37.74
N GLN A 239 -2.19 -21.02 -38.43
CA GLN A 239 -1.92 -22.31 -37.80
C GLN A 239 -0.52 -22.27 -37.18
N LEU A 240 -0.46 -21.85 -35.92
CA LEU A 240 0.77 -21.84 -35.15
C LEU A 240 1.29 -23.29 -35.05
N PRO A 241 2.61 -23.51 -35.22
CA PRO A 241 3.17 -24.84 -35.06
C PRO A 241 2.84 -25.39 -33.67
N VAL A 242 2.54 -26.70 -33.59
CA VAL A 242 2.17 -27.40 -32.35
C VAL A 242 3.03 -27.05 -31.12
N PRO A 243 4.38 -26.96 -31.20
CA PRO A 243 5.18 -26.56 -30.04
C PRO A 243 4.88 -25.15 -29.55
N VAL A 244 4.65 -24.18 -30.45
CA VAL A 244 4.30 -22.80 -30.10
C VAL A 244 2.91 -22.75 -29.47
N ARG A 245 1.95 -23.51 -30.02
CA ARG A 245 0.61 -23.62 -29.43
C ARG A 245 0.67 -24.17 -28.00
N LYS A 246 1.44 -25.24 -27.77
CA LYS A 246 1.63 -25.83 -26.42
C LYS A 246 2.33 -24.87 -25.46
N GLY A 247 3.34 -24.12 -25.93
CA GLY A 247 4.01 -23.10 -25.13
C GLY A 247 3.07 -21.96 -24.75
N LEU A 248 2.27 -21.48 -25.71
CA LEU A 248 1.32 -20.39 -25.50
C LEU A 248 0.20 -20.78 -24.52
N THR A 249 -0.30 -22.02 -24.59
CA THR A 249 -1.31 -22.52 -23.65
C THR A 249 -0.81 -22.62 -22.21
N ILE A 250 0.51 -22.75 -22.01
CA ILE A 250 1.12 -22.77 -20.67
C ILE A 250 1.41 -21.33 -20.20
N PHE A 251 1.99 -20.54 -21.08
CA PHE A 251 2.47 -19.19 -20.76
C PHE A 251 1.34 -18.19 -20.54
N MET A 252 0.29 -18.22 -21.36
CA MET A 252 -0.81 -17.26 -21.25
C MET A 252 -1.54 -17.36 -19.90
N PRO A 253 -1.94 -18.55 -19.42
CA PRO A 253 -2.49 -18.69 -18.08
C PRO A 253 -1.51 -18.26 -17.00
N ALA A 254 -0.23 -18.60 -17.11
CA ALA A 254 0.77 -18.17 -16.13
C ALA A 254 0.82 -16.65 -15.99
N VAL A 255 0.90 -15.93 -17.12
CA VAL A 255 0.95 -14.47 -17.15
C VAL A 255 -0.36 -13.86 -16.67
N ALA A 256 -1.51 -14.42 -17.07
CA ALA A 256 -2.82 -13.93 -16.64
C ALA A 256 -3.05 -14.12 -15.14
N SER A 257 -2.68 -15.28 -14.57
CA SER A 257 -2.75 -15.55 -13.12
C SER A 257 -1.83 -14.60 -12.37
N GLY A 258 -0.61 -14.43 -12.86
CA GLY A 258 0.36 -13.48 -12.31
C GLY A 258 -0.16 -12.06 -12.33
N TRP A 259 -0.68 -11.60 -13.47
CA TRP A 259 -1.23 -10.26 -13.65
C TRP A 259 -2.42 -10.01 -12.72
N LEU A 260 -3.34 -10.97 -12.60
CA LEU A 260 -4.53 -10.85 -11.75
C LEU A 260 -4.15 -10.80 -10.27
N ALA A 261 -3.28 -11.70 -9.81
CA ALA A 261 -2.80 -11.69 -8.43
C ALA A 261 -2.01 -10.41 -8.10
N ALA A 262 -1.15 -9.98 -9.02
CA ALA A 262 -0.40 -8.73 -8.91
C ALA A 262 -1.33 -7.51 -8.82
N TRP A 263 -2.40 -7.48 -9.62
CA TRP A 263 -3.39 -6.41 -9.59
C TRP A 263 -4.10 -6.33 -8.23
N PHE A 264 -4.50 -7.47 -7.65
CA PHE A 264 -5.09 -7.51 -6.31
C PHE A 264 -4.10 -7.05 -5.23
N ALA A 265 -2.85 -7.50 -5.28
CA ALA A 265 -1.82 -7.08 -4.33
C ALA A 265 -1.56 -5.57 -4.41
N MET A 266 -1.46 -5.02 -5.64
CA MET A 266 -1.30 -3.59 -5.89
C MET A 266 -2.47 -2.80 -5.29
N ARG A 267 -3.71 -3.23 -5.53
CA ARG A 267 -4.92 -2.56 -5.02
C ARG A 267 -5.01 -2.50 -3.51
N GLN A 268 -4.41 -3.45 -2.79
CA GLN A 268 -4.39 -3.45 -1.33
C GLN A 268 -3.39 -2.46 -0.72
N ILE A 269 -2.37 -2.06 -1.49
CA ILE A 269 -1.27 -1.20 -1.00
C ILE A 269 -1.36 0.22 -1.59
N ASP A 270 -1.99 0.36 -2.76
CA ASP A 270 -2.15 1.64 -3.45
C ASP A 270 -3.00 2.64 -2.64
N VAL A 271 -2.80 3.92 -2.92
CA VAL A 271 -3.52 5.01 -2.26
C VAL A 271 -4.98 4.98 -2.72
N THR A 272 -5.91 4.93 -1.77
CA THR A 272 -7.34 4.91 -2.10
C THR A 272 -7.79 6.26 -2.67
N ASP A 273 -8.80 6.23 -3.55
CA ASP A 273 -9.36 7.47 -4.13
C ASP A 273 -9.85 8.45 -3.05
N ARG A 274 -10.35 7.92 -1.93
CA ARG A 274 -10.77 8.72 -0.77
C ARG A 274 -9.61 9.44 -0.11
N GLN A 275 -8.48 8.76 0.10
CA GLN A 275 -7.26 9.38 0.62
C GLN A 275 -6.73 10.46 -0.33
N LEU A 276 -6.77 10.22 -1.65
CA LEU A 276 -6.39 11.23 -2.63
C LEU A 276 -7.29 12.47 -2.59
N LEU A 277 -8.61 12.28 -2.43
CA LEU A 277 -9.56 13.38 -2.25
C LEU A 277 -9.30 14.15 -0.94
N ALA A 278 -9.11 13.44 0.17
CA ALA A 278 -8.80 14.04 1.47
C ALA A 278 -7.50 14.86 1.42
N ILE A 279 -6.44 14.32 0.81
CA ILE A 279 -5.19 15.06 0.58
C ILE A 279 -5.47 16.29 -0.28
N ARG A 280 -6.22 16.16 -1.38
CA ARG A 280 -6.53 17.30 -2.25
C ARG A 280 -7.28 18.41 -1.50
N GLU A 281 -8.27 18.07 -0.69
CA GLU A 281 -9.02 19.03 0.12
C GLU A 281 -8.13 19.66 1.20
N ALA A 282 -7.28 18.87 1.86
CA ALA A 282 -6.29 19.35 2.81
C ALA A 282 -5.29 20.31 2.14
N LEU A 283 -4.86 20.03 0.92
CA LEU A 283 -3.94 20.89 0.16
C LEU A 283 -4.59 22.22 -0.25
N LEU A 284 -5.89 22.21 -0.61
CA LEU A 284 -6.64 23.43 -0.91
C LEU A 284 -6.90 24.30 0.32
N SER A 285 -7.00 23.68 1.50
CA SER A 285 -7.23 24.37 2.77
C SER A 285 -5.94 24.69 3.55
N ALA A 286 -4.81 24.09 3.16
CA ALA A 286 -3.53 24.18 3.85
C ALA A 286 -3.10 25.63 4.08
N ASP A 287 -3.16 26.47 3.05
CA ASP A 287 -2.66 27.85 3.15
C ASP A 287 -3.41 28.62 4.24
N ARG A 288 -4.74 28.53 4.28
CA ARG A 288 -5.56 29.19 5.31
C ARG A 288 -5.30 28.62 6.70
N HIS A 289 -5.21 27.29 6.80
CA HIS A 289 -5.00 26.62 8.08
C HIS A 289 -3.62 26.95 8.67
N PHE A 290 -2.55 26.84 7.88
CA PHE A 290 -1.20 27.12 8.33
C PHE A 290 -0.96 28.59 8.62
N LEU A 291 -1.63 29.51 7.92
CA LEU A 291 -1.64 30.92 8.30
C LEU A 291 -2.25 31.14 9.69
N HIS A 292 -3.39 30.52 9.98
CA HIS A 292 -4.02 30.62 11.30
C HIS A 292 -3.14 29.99 12.39
N THR A 293 -2.62 28.79 12.15
CA THR A 293 -1.73 28.10 13.10
C THR A 293 -0.41 28.87 13.31
N ALA A 294 0.12 29.53 12.27
CA ALA A 294 1.31 30.37 12.39
C ALA A 294 1.02 31.60 13.26
N ALA A 295 -0.14 32.25 13.08
CA ALA A 295 -0.58 33.37 13.91
C ALA A 295 -0.73 32.96 15.39
N GLU A 296 -1.39 31.83 15.67
CA GLU A 296 -1.53 31.29 17.03
C GLU A 296 -0.16 30.99 17.67
N LYS A 297 0.72 30.29 16.94
CA LYS A 297 2.06 29.95 17.45
C LYS A 297 2.94 31.17 17.68
N ALA A 298 2.82 32.19 16.85
CA ALA A 298 3.56 33.42 17.02
C ALA A 298 3.05 34.24 18.21
N ALA A 299 1.74 34.22 18.47
CA ALA A 299 1.17 34.80 19.68
C ALA A 299 1.69 34.10 20.95
N ASP A 300 1.79 32.76 20.92
CA ASP A 300 2.34 31.97 22.04
C ASP A 300 3.87 32.13 22.19
N ARG A 301 4.57 32.31 21.07
CA ARG A 301 6.04 32.34 21.00
C ARG A 301 6.54 33.41 20.01
N PRO A 302 6.61 34.68 20.43
CA PRO A 302 7.03 35.77 19.56
C PRO A 302 8.49 35.61 19.05
N GLU A 303 9.32 34.85 19.78
CA GLU A 303 10.70 34.53 19.36
C GLU A 303 10.79 33.80 18.01
N LEU A 304 9.72 33.09 17.58
CA LEU A 304 9.69 32.40 16.30
C LEU A 304 9.74 33.39 15.13
N LEU A 305 9.11 34.56 15.27
CA LEU A 305 9.10 35.61 14.25
C LEU A 305 10.51 36.18 14.01
N ASN A 306 11.29 36.33 15.09
CA ASN A 306 12.66 36.83 15.01
C ASN A 306 13.62 35.82 14.36
N ARG A 307 13.28 34.53 14.38
CA ARG A 307 14.10 33.45 13.83
C ARG A 307 13.86 33.23 12.35
N THR A 308 12.64 33.44 11.86
CA THR A 308 12.29 33.48 10.44
C THR A 308 12.58 34.84 9.82
N ARG A 309 13.78 35.37 10.04
CA ARG A 309 14.23 36.50 9.23
C ARG A 309 14.44 35.97 7.81
N PRO A 310 13.72 36.48 6.81
CA PRO A 310 13.75 35.93 5.46
C PRO A 310 15.19 35.89 4.95
N SER A 311 15.58 34.72 4.45
CA SER A 311 16.73 34.64 3.56
C SER A 311 16.33 35.34 2.26
N PRO A 312 17.23 36.07 1.58
CA PRO A 312 16.92 36.69 0.28
C PRO A 312 16.38 35.67 -0.75
N ALA A 313 16.69 34.38 -0.58
CA ALA A 313 16.14 33.31 -1.39
C ALA A 313 14.66 32.98 -1.09
N SER A 314 14.21 33.07 0.17
CA SER A 314 12.81 32.80 0.54
C SER A 314 11.89 33.97 0.17
N GLU A 315 12.40 35.20 0.19
CA GLU A 315 11.70 36.40 -0.32
C GLU A 315 11.36 36.29 -1.81
N ALA A 316 12.29 35.83 -2.64
CA ALA A 316 12.05 35.64 -4.07
C ALA A 316 10.96 34.58 -4.34
N LEU A 317 10.93 33.51 -3.54
CA LEU A 317 9.98 32.41 -3.67
C LEU A 317 8.57 32.84 -3.20
N ALA A 318 8.49 33.59 -2.10
CA ALA A 318 7.25 34.20 -1.63
C ALA A 318 6.67 35.15 -2.68
N ALA A 319 7.49 36.03 -3.28
CA ALA A 319 7.05 36.94 -4.33
C ALA A 319 6.40 36.22 -5.52
N THR A 320 6.94 35.06 -5.94
CA THR A 320 6.34 34.26 -7.02
C THR A 320 5.02 33.58 -6.66
N SER A 321 4.88 33.08 -5.41
CA SER A 321 3.62 32.49 -4.92
C SER A 321 2.50 33.53 -4.76
N PHE A 322 2.86 34.78 -4.46
CA PHE A 322 1.89 35.87 -4.33
C PHE A 322 1.46 36.44 -5.69
N ALA A 323 2.35 36.47 -6.69
CA ALA A 323 2.00 36.91 -8.04
C ALA A 323 0.86 36.08 -8.66
N SER A 324 0.77 34.78 -8.36
CA SER A 324 -0.33 33.92 -8.84
C SER A 324 -1.66 34.14 -8.12
N THR A 325 -1.64 34.70 -6.91
CA THR A 325 -2.83 34.82 -6.04
C THR A 325 -3.34 36.26 -5.95
N GLY A 326 -2.47 37.24 -6.16
CA GLY A 326 -2.72 38.67 -5.96
C GLY A 326 -3.40 39.41 -7.13
N LEU A 327 -3.55 38.80 -8.31
CA LEU A 327 -4.20 39.44 -9.47
C LEU A 327 -5.69 39.77 -9.25
N ALA A 328 -6.32 39.28 -8.18
CA ALA A 328 -7.72 39.58 -7.86
C ALA A 328 -7.92 40.75 -6.87
N ALA A 329 -6.86 41.24 -6.20
CA ALA A 329 -6.99 42.20 -5.09
C ALA A 329 -6.72 43.67 -5.47
N ALA A 330 -6.20 43.96 -6.66
CA ALA A 330 -5.68 45.28 -7.01
C ALA A 330 -6.73 46.35 -7.42
N SER A 331 -8.01 46.24 -7.02
CA SER A 331 -9.08 47.15 -7.51
C SER A 331 -9.83 47.99 -6.47
N TYR A 332 -9.46 47.99 -5.19
CA TYR A 332 -10.21 48.71 -4.15
C TYR A 332 -9.40 49.80 -3.43
N GLY A 333 -9.79 51.06 -3.68
CA GLY A 333 -9.96 52.10 -2.64
C GLY A 333 -8.74 52.93 -2.17
N PRO A 334 -8.82 54.28 -2.17
CA PRO A 334 -7.79 55.18 -1.63
C PRO A 334 -7.97 55.40 -0.10
N GLY A 335 -7.68 54.36 0.68
CA GLY A 335 -7.69 54.39 2.16
C GLY A 335 -6.56 53.58 2.80
N LEU A 336 -5.41 53.50 2.13
CA LEU A 336 -4.41 52.43 2.27
C LEU A 336 -3.26 52.67 3.27
N GLU A 337 -3.18 53.80 3.97
CA GLU A 337 -2.02 54.06 4.84
C GLU A 337 -2.04 53.20 6.12
N ASP A 338 -3.19 53.09 6.79
CA ASP A 338 -3.32 52.22 7.97
C ASP A 338 -3.30 50.71 7.60
N GLU A 339 -3.79 50.34 6.41
CA GLU A 339 -3.73 48.95 5.93
C GLU A 339 -2.32 48.53 5.51
N ALA A 340 -1.45 49.47 5.12
CA ALA A 340 -0.07 49.19 4.74
C ALA A 340 0.79 48.77 5.95
N GLU A 341 0.65 49.44 7.10
CA GLU A 341 1.38 49.05 8.32
C GLU A 341 0.94 47.67 8.86
N GLU A 342 -0.35 47.36 8.81
CA GLU A 342 -0.86 46.05 9.25
C GLU A 342 -0.47 44.92 8.27
N ALA A 343 -0.37 45.24 6.98
CA ALA A 343 0.16 44.33 5.96
C ALA A 343 1.64 44.02 6.17
N GLU A 344 2.45 45.00 6.59
CA GLU A 344 3.88 44.83 6.85
C GLU A 344 4.13 44.01 8.12
N ALA A 345 3.36 44.27 9.19
CA ALA A 345 3.45 43.50 10.44
C ALA A 345 3.04 42.01 10.28
N SER A 346 2.13 41.71 9.34
CA SER A 346 1.68 40.34 9.07
C SER A 346 2.52 39.59 8.03
N ALA A 347 3.48 40.25 7.36
CA ALA A 347 4.38 39.63 6.38
C ALA A 347 5.15 38.39 6.90
N PRO A 348 5.81 38.41 8.07
CA PRO A 348 6.56 37.24 8.56
C PRO A 348 5.65 36.05 8.90
N LEU A 349 4.43 36.31 9.38
CA LEU A 349 3.42 35.29 9.63
C LEU A 349 2.96 34.62 8.33
N ARG A 350 2.76 35.43 7.29
CA ARG A 350 2.37 34.94 5.96
C ARG A 350 3.45 34.05 5.36
N LEU A 351 4.71 34.45 5.49
CA LEU A 351 5.86 33.67 5.04
C LEU A 351 5.96 32.32 5.79
N LEU A 352 5.88 32.34 7.13
CA LEU A 352 5.92 31.11 7.93
C LEU A 352 4.76 30.15 7.57
N GLY A 353 3.54 30.67 7.42
CA GLY A 353 2.39 29.87 7.01
C GLY A 353 2.56 29.26 5.62
N ALA A 354 3.11 30.01 4.66
CA ALA A 354 3.41 29.53 3.31
C ALA A 354 4.49 28.43 3.32
N GLU A 355 5.56 28.59 4.10
CA GLU A 355 6.62 27.57 4.25
C GLU A 355 6.05 26.27 4.83
N MET A 356 5.19 26.35 5.86
CA MET A 356 4.53 25.18 6.43
C MET A 356 3.60 24.49 5.42
N ALA A 357 2.83 25.25 4.65
CA ALA A 357 1.97 24.71 3.60
C ALA A 357 2.77 24.04 2.48
N GLN A 358 3.90 24.63 2.08
CA GLN A 358 4.81 24.04 1.11
C GLN A 358 5.44 22.74 1.61
N ALA A 359 5.88 22.69 2.87
CA ALA A 359 6.40 21.48 3.47
C ALA A 359 5.33 20.37 3.49
N PHE A 360 4.09 20.71 3.85
CA PHE A 360 2.97 19.76 3.80
C PHE A 360 2.68 19.24 2.39
N ARG A 361 2.71 20.12 1.37
CA ARG A 361 2.60 19.74 -0.05
C ARG A 361 3.69 18.74 -0.45
N GLN A 362 4.95 19.02 -0.10
CA GLN A 362 6.08 18.15 -0.41
C GLN A 362 5.95 16.78 0.25
N VAL A 363 5.65 16.74 1.56
CA VAL A 363 5.46 15.47 2.28
C VAL A 363 4.31 14.66 1.69
N SER A 364 3.19 15.32 1.36
CA SER A 364 2.03 14.63 0.78
C SER A 364 2.33 14.02 -0.59
N ILE A 365 3.02 14.77 -1.47
CA ILE A 365 3.43 14.28 -2.79
C ILE A 365 4.40 13.10 -2.65
N LEU A 366 5.41 13.24 -1.79
CA LEU A 366 6.41 12.19 -1.58
C LEU A 366 5.80 10.93 -0.98
N TRP A 367 4.84 11.05 -0.06
CA TRP A 367 4.09 9.93 0.50
C TRP A 367 3.25 9.20 -0.56
N ILE A 368 2.54 9.92 -1.43
CA ILE A 368 1.80 9.30 -2.54
C ILE A 368 2.75 8.56 -3.48
N LEU A 369 3.90 9.16 -3.80
CA LEU A 369 4.89 8.54 -4.68
C LEU A 369 5.54 7.30 -4.05
N SER A 370 5.82 7.31 -2.74
CA SER A 370 6.40 6.15 -2.06
C SER A 370 5.40 4.99 -2.01
N ARG A 371 4.12 5.26 -1.68
CA ARG A 371 3.04 4.26 -1.70
C ARG A 371 2.82 3.65 -3.09
N ARG A 372 2.84 4.45 -4.15
CA ARG A 372 2.74 3.94 -5.53
C ARG A 372 3.91 3.03 -5.90
N LYS A 373 5.14 3.43 -5.56
CA LYS A 373 6.32 2.57 -5.79
C LYS A 373 6.25 1.27 -4.99
N ALA A 374 5.75 1.32 -3.76
CA ALA A 374 5.53 0.12 -2.94
C ALA A 374 4.47 -0.79 -3.58
N ALA A 375 3.39 -0.24 -4.12
CA ALA A 375 2.36 -0.97 -4.83
C ALA A 375 2.88 -1.60 -6.15
N GLU A 376 3.73 -0.89 -6.92
CA GLU A 376 4.40 -1.45 -8.11
C GLU A 376 5.36 -2.60 -7.77
N LEU A 377 6.08 -2.47 -6.64
CA LEU A 377 6.94 -3.53 -6.15
C LEU A 377 6.13 -4.75 -5.68
N ALA A 378 5.00 -4.54 -5.01
CA ALA A 378 4.05 -5.59 -4.65
C ALA A 378 3.46 -6.28 -5.88
N TYR A 379 3.10 -5.50 -6.90
CA TYR A 379 2.61 -5.98 -8.18
C TYR A 379 3.63 -6.92 -8.84
N SER A 380 4.86 -6.44 -9.04
CA SER A 380 5.91 -7.22 -9.70
C SER A 380 6.30 -8.48 -8.91
N SER A 381 6.49 -8.37 -7.60
CA SER A 381 6.84 -9.51 -6.74
C SER A 381 5.75 -10.59 -6.68
N MET A 382 4.48 -10.20 -6.52
CA MET A 382 3.36 -11.14 -6.50
C MET A 382 3.16 -11.79 -7.88
N GLY A 383 3.26 -11.00 -8.95
CA GLY A 383 3.14 -11.50 -10.32
C GLY A 383 4.20 -12.54 -10.65
N VAL A 384 5.47 -12.26 -10.34
CA VAL A 384 6.58 -13.21 -10.52
C VAL A 384 6.37 -14.47 -9.69
N SER A 385 5.92 -14.34 -8.44
CA SER A 385 5.67 -15.48 -7.55
C SER A 385 4.59 -16.40 -8.12
N VAL A 386 3.47 -15.86 -8.58
CA VAL A 386 2.38 -16.66 -9.15
C VAL A 386 2.77 -17.28 -10.49
N VAL A 387 3.50 -16.56 -11.35
CA VAL A 387 4.06 -17.15 -12.59
C VAL A 387 4.99 -18.32 -12.26
N ALA A 388 5.83 -18.21 -11.23
CA ALA A 388 6.69 -19.30 -10.79
C ALA A 388 5.87 -20.51 -10.30
N LEU A 389 4.80 -20.29 -9.52
CA LEU A 389 3.90 -21.37 -9.10
C LEU A 389 3.25 -22.09 -10.28
N VAL A 390 2.82 -21.35 -11.30
CA VAL A 390 2.25 -21.95 -12.52
C VAL A 390 3.30 -22.79 -13.26
N CYS A 391 4.53 -22.31 -13.38
CA CYS A 391 5.65 -23.08 -13.95
C CYS A 391 5.91 -24.37 -13.16
N ILE A 392 5.89 -24.31 -11.82
CA ILE A 392 6.05 -25.48 -10.95
C ILE A 392 4.92 -26.49 -11.20
N TRP A 393 3.67 -26.01 -11.29
CA TRP A 393 2.51 -26.85 -11.57
C TRP A 393 2.64 -27.60 -12.89
N PHE A 394 2.99 -26.90 -13.98
CA PHE A 394 3.16 -27.53 -15.29
C PHE A 394 4.34 -28.51 -15.34
N LYS A 395 5.37 -28.31 -14.52
CA LYS A 395 6.50 -29.25 -14.42
C LYS A 395 6.19 -30.48 -13.59
N ALA A 396 5.44 -30.34 -12.50
CA ALA A 396 5.08 -31.43 -11.62
C ALA A 396 3.87 -32.23 -12.09
N HIS A 397 3.03 -31.64 -12.96
CA HIS A 397 1.72 -32.19 -13.37
C HIS A 397 0.79 -32.52 -12.18
N ASP A 398 1.01 -31.87 -11.04
CA ASP A 398 0.27 -32.08 -9.81
C ASP A 398 0.22 -30.77 -9.02
N LEU A 399 -0.96 -30.42 -8.51
CA LEU A 399 -1.21 -29.21 -7.73
C LEU A 399 -0.56 -29.26 -6.34
N ALA A 400 -0.14 -30.43 -5.84
CA ALA A 400 0.60 -30.56 -4.59
C ALA A 400 1.90 -29.74 -4.59
N ALA A 401 2.61 -29.71 -5.72
CA ALA A 401 3.87 -29.00 -5.87
C ALA A 401 3.74 -27.47 -5.68
N PRO A 402 2.92 -26.74 -6.46
CA PRO A 402 2.73 -25.31 -6.26
C PRO A 402 2.09 -25.00 -4.91
N THR A 403 1.23 -25.87 -4.38
CA THR A 403 0.60 -25.68 -3.07
C THR A 403 1.65 -25.66 -1.95
N VAL A 404 2.55 -26.64 -1.90
CA VAL A 404 3.61 -26.69 -0.89
C VAL A 404 4.59 -25.53 -1.05
N ALA A 405 4.94 -25.17 -2.29
CA ALA A 405 5.77 -23.99 -2.55
C ALA A 405 5.13 -22.69 -2.02
N ALA A 406 3.84 -22.48 -2.31
CA ALA A 406 3.08 -21.33 -1.86
C ALA A 406 2.91 -21.31 -0.34
N MET A 407 2.59 -22.45 0.28
CA MET A 407 2.48 -22.58 1.74
C MET A 407 3.80 -22.28 2.44
N ALA A 408 4.94 -22.76 1.92
CA ALA A 408 6.24 -22.49 2.51
C ALA A 408 6.60 -21.00 2.46
N ALA A 409 6.38 -20.35 1.32
CA ALA A 409 6.63 -18.92 1.15
C ALA A 409 5.72 -18.06 2.05
N THR A 410 4.43 -18.33 2.05
CA THR A 410 3.45 -17.60 2.88
C THR A 410 3.65 -17.84 4.36
N LEU A 411 3.87 -19.08 4.80
CA LEU A 411 4.15 -19.39 6.21
C LEU A 411 5.41 -18.65 6.70
N THR A 412 6.44 -18.56 5.86
CA THR A 412 7.66 -17.81 6.17
C THR A 412 7.35 -16.32 6.38
N GLU A 413 6.60 -15.70 5.48
CA GLU A 413 6.18 -14.30 5.61
C GLU A 413 5.36 -14.05 6.88
N LEU A 414 4.34 -14.89 7.13
CA LEU A 414 3.48 -14.75 8.30
C LEU A 414 4.28 -14.94 9.61
N TYR A 415 5.22 -15.88 9.63
CA TYR A 415 6.09 -16.11 10.77
C TYR A 415 7.01 -14.91 11.04
N MET A 416 7.59 -14.31 10.01
CA MET A 416 8.41 -13.10 10.14
C MET A 416 7.58 -11.91 10.65
N ILE A 417 6.35 -11.73 10.15
CA ILE A 417 5.43 -10.68 10.64
C ILE A 417 5.10 -10.89 12.12
N GLN A 418 4.89 -12.14 12.54
CA GLN A 418 4.61 -12.47 13.93
C GLN A 418 5.82 -12.18 14.84
N GLN A 419 7.04 -12.49 14.40
CA GLN A 419 8.27 -12.21 15.16
C GLN A 419 8.55 -10.71 15.34
N ASP A 420 8.19 -9.90 14.34
CA ASP A 420 8.36 -8.44 14.38
C ASP A 420 7.36 -7.74 15.31
N ALA A 421 6.31 -8.43 15.77
CA ALA A 421 5.31 -7.82 16.64
C ALA A 421 5.93 -7.44 18.00
N PRO A 422 5.77 -6.19 18.47
CA PRO A 422 6.26 -5.78 19.78
C PRO A 422 5.59 -6.65 20.84
N ARG A 423 6.40 -7.43 21.56
CA ARG A 423 5.93 -8.24 22.68
C ARG A 423 5.26 -7.28 23.67
N LYS A 424 3.94 -7.42 23.88
CA LYS A 424 3.25 -6.74 24.96
C LYS A 424 4.06 -7.05 26.23
N PRO A 425 4.54 -6.04 26.98
CA PRO A 425 5.22 -6.30 28.23
C PRO A 425 4.24 -7.13 29.06
N THR A 426 4.55 -8.39 29.28
CA THR A 426 3.78 -9.27 30.15
C THR A 426 3.83 -8.56 31.49
N GLY A 427 2.77 -7.84 31.84
CA GLY A 427 2.68 -7.09 33.07
C GLY A 427 3.04 -8.07 34.16
N GLY A 428 4.14 -7.80 34.85
CA GLY A 428 4.57 -8.64 35.96
C GLY A 428 3.41 -8.65 36.94
N SER A 429 2.73 -9.79 37.05
CA SER A 429 1.79 -10.05 38.14
C SER A 429 2.65 -10.12 39.41
N THR A 430 2.89 -8.98 40.02
CA THR A 430 3.39 -8.86 41.38
C THR A 430 2.26 -9.11 42.36
#